data_AF-A0A259HEG6-F1
#
_entry.id   AF-A0A259HEG6-F1
#
_cell.length_a   1.000
_cell.length_b   1.000
_cell.length_c   1.000
_cell.angle_alpha   90.00
_cell.angle_beta   90.00
_cell.angle_gamma   90.00
#
_symmetry.space_group_name_H-M   'P 1'
#
loop_
_entity.id
_entity.type
_entity.pdbx_description
1 polymer ?
#
loop_
_entity_poly.entity_id
_entity_poly.type
_entity_poly.pdbx_seq_one_letter_code
_entity_poly.pdbx_strand_id
1 'polypeptide(L)'
;MKHKTQAVGLLHMVQAHGMYDTYTFALPLVWVSKKRLKTLDVEDVILIGLDRFKGVLVKDGMLCADVILGAQGLQITHVMQEALDLEESKKHVAVMFVCANVKLYRLEVGQIIEVTDLEQVDVIAEEKKIAKGSLVCVNNEIAVKINKVLR
;
A
#
# COMPACT_ATOMS: atom_id res chain seq x y z
N MET A 1 -12.00 -28.32 -41.07
CA MET A 1 -12.66 -27.31 -40.21
C MET A 1 -12.08 -27.45 -38.81
N LYS A 2 -11.29 -26.48 -38.34
CA LYS A 2 -10.58 -26.58 -37.04
C LYS A 2 -11.56 -26.26 -35.91
N HIS A 3 -11.80 -27.22 -35.03
CA HIS A 3 -12.54 -27.05 -33.79
C HIS A 3 -11.83 -26.00 -32.92
N LYS A 4 -12.28 -24.74 -32.98
CA LYS A 4 -12.00 -23.75 -31.93
C LYS A 4 -12.79 -24.19 -30.70
N THR A 5 -12.14 -24.93 -29.82
CA THR A 5 -12.69 -25.38 -28.53
C THR A 5 -13.19 -24.15 -27.78
N GLN A 6 -14.44 -24.16 -27.31
CA GLN A 6 -15.07 -23.06 -26.58
C GLN A 6 -14.21 -22.54 -25.40
N ALA A 7 -13.39 -23.41 -24.83
CA ALA A 7 -12.40 -23.08 -23.79
C ALA A 7 -11.39 -21.98 -24.21
N VAL A 8 -10.92 -21.96 -25.47
CA VAL A 8 -10.00 -20.93 -25.96
C VAL A 8 -10.72 -19.59 -26.14
N GLY A 9 -12.01 -19.65 -26.52
CA GLY A 9 -12.87 -18.46 -26.58
C GLY A 9 -13.13 -17.86 -25.21
N LEU A 10 -13.38 -18.69 -24.19
CA LEU A 10 -13.51 -18.27 -22.80
C LEU A 10 -12.22 -17.63 -22.28
N LEU A 11 -11.06 -18.24 -22.54
CA LEU A 11 -9.76 -17.73 -22.09
C LEU A 11 -9.43 -16.37 -22.72
N HIS A 12 -9.75 -16.17 -24.00
CA HIS A 12 -9.62 -14.88 -24.67
C HIS A 12 -10.65 -13.84 -24.19
N MET A 13 -11.87 -14.24 -23.86
CA MET A 13 -12.89 -13.33 -23.31
C MET A 13 -12.57 -12.89 -21.87
N VAL A 14 -12.04 -13.80 -21.04
CA VAL A 14 -11.57 -13.51 -19.68
C VAL A 14 -10.37 -12.56 -19.70
N GLN A 15 -9.49 -12.67 -20.70
CA GLN A 15 -8.38 -11.74 -20.89
C GLN A 15 -8.81 -10.37 -21.45
N ALA A 16 -9.96 -10.29 -22.14
CA ALA A 16 -10.46 -9.07 -22.77
C ALA A 16 -11.37 -8.19 -21.88
N HIS A 17 -11.74 -8.66 -20.69
CA HIS A 17 -12.43 -7.86 -19.68
C HIS A 17 -11.53 -7.72 -18.45
N GLY A 18 -11.34 -6.48 -17.99
CA GLY A 18 -10.52 -6.16 -16.82
C GLY A 18 -11.03 -6.83 -15.56
N MET A 19 -10.64 -8.08 -15.35
CA MET A 19 -11.09 -8.91 -14.22
C MET A 19 -10.34 -8.59 -12.93
N TYR A 20 -9.20 -7.90 -13.01
CA TYR A 20 -8.41 -7.56 -11.84
C TYR A 20 -8.44 -6.06 -11.60
N ASP A 21 -8.90 -5.69 -10.42
CA ASP A 21 -8.74 -4.36 -9.88
C ASP A 21 -7.33 -4.19 -9.32
N THR A 22 -6.75 -3.02 -9.52
CA THR A 22 -5.45 -2.67 -8.93
C THR A 22 -5.68 -1.86 -7.67
N TYR A 23 -5.06 -2.31 -6.58
CA TYR A 23 -5.07 -1.65 -5.28
C TYR A 23 -3.65 -1.26 -4.91
N THR A 24 -3.51 -0.17 -4.18
CA THR A 24 -2.26 0.24 -3.54
C THR A 24 -2.22 -0.38 -2.14
N PHE A 25 -1.24 -1.22 -1.87
CA PHE A 25 -0.93 -1.70 -0.53
C PHE A 25 0.01 -0.71 0.16
N ALA A 26 -0.46 -0.14 1.28
CA ALA A 26 0.26 0.86 2.04
C ALA A 26 0.23 0.56 3.54
N LEU A 27 1.17 1.13 4.30
CA LEU A 27 1.04 1.20 5.76
C LEU A 27 -0.06 2.20 6.14
N PRO A 28 -0.58 2.15 7.38
CA PRO A 28 -1.52 3.14 7.90
C PRO A 28 -0.97 4.56 7.77
N LEU A 29 -1.88 5.51 7.58
CA LEU A 29 -1.51 6.92 7.46
C LEU A 29 -0.89 7.45 8.75
N VAL A 30 0.15 8.25 8.59
CA VAL A 30 0.84 8.92 9.71
C VAL A 30 0.81 10.42 9.51
N TRP A 31 0.49 11.15 10.58
CA TRP A 31 0.50 12.60 10.57
C TRP A 31 1.88 13.13 10.92
N VAL A 32 2.54 13.77 9.96
CA VAL A 32 3.89 14.31 10.14
C VAL A 32 3.87 15.83 10.02
N SER A 33 4.70 16.49 10.83
CA SER A 33 4.85 17.94 10.75
C SER A 33 5.39 18.36 9.38
N LYS A 34 4.71 19.32 8.73
CA LYS A 34 5.18 19.91 7.46
C LYS A 34 6.61 20.46 7.56
N LYS A 35 7.02 20.95 8.74
CA LYS A 35 8.40 21.42 8.98
C LYS A 35 9.41 20.28 8.92
N ARG A 36 9.08 19.13 9.51
CA ARG A 36 9.96 17.96 9.53
C ARG A 36 10.11 17.36 8.13
N LEU A 37 9.03 17.27 7.36
CA LEU A 37 9.10 16.80 5.98
C LEU A 37 9.95 17.69 5.08
N LYS A 38 9.93 19.01 5.29
CA LYS A 38 10.79 19.95 4.53
C LYS A 38 12.28 19.75 4.80
N THR A 39 12.62 19.28 6.00
CA THR A 39 14.00 19.02 6.41
C THR A 39 14.35 17.53 6.34
N LEU A 40 13.52 16.72 5.68
CA LEU A 40 13.75 15.27 5.56
C LEU A 40 15.03 15.02 4.78
N ASP A 41 15.87 14.15 5.34
CA ASP A 41 17.16 13.77 4.79
C ASP A 41 17.30 12.25 4.64
N VAL A 42 18.34 11.82 3.92
CA VAL A 42 18.74 10.41 3.85
C VAL A 42 19.16 9.94 5.23
N GLU A 43 18.88 8.67 5.54
CA GLU A 43 19.05 8.03 6.86
C GLU A 43 18.06 8.47 7.94
N ASP A 44 17.22 9.49 7.71
CA ASP A 44 16.12 9.80 8.65
C ASP A 44 15.21 8.60 8.83
N VAL A 45 14.71 8.40 10.05
CA VAL A 45 13.79 7.32 10.39
C VAL A 45 12.44 7.90 10.81
N ILE A 46 11.38 7.45 10.15
CA ILE A 46 10.00 7.81 10.47
C ILE A 46 9.35 6.64 11.22
N LEU A 47 9.01 6.86 12.48
CA LEU A 47 8.27 5.89 13.28
C LEU A 47 6.81 5.86 12.82
N ILE A 48 6.30 4.67 12.49
CA ILE A 48 4.91 4.48 12.06
C ILE A 48 4.00 4.22 13.25
N GLY A 49 4.57 3.81 14.40
CA GLY A 49 3.82 3.47 15.61
C GLY A 49 3.14 2.10 15.52
N LEU A 50 3.72 1.17 14.76
CA LEU A 50 3.22 -0.19 14.61
C LEU A 50 4.12 -1.19 15.32
N ASP A 51 3.53 -1.99 16.20
CA ASP A 51 4.15 -3.11 16.89
C ASP A 51 4.19 -4.38 16.02
N ARG A 52 3.33 -4.45 15.00
CA ARG A 52 3.19 -5.58 14.08
C ARG A 52 2.91 -5.08 12.67
N PHE A 53 3.30 -5.89 11.69
CA PHE A 53 3.06 -5.56 10.30
C PHE A 53 1.57 -5.59 9.99
N LYS A 54 1.03 -4.40 9.75
CA LYS A 54 -0.35 -4.14 9.36
C LYS A 54 -0.32 -3.06 8.28
N GLY A 55 -1.27 -3.13 7.36
CA GLY A 55 -1.44 -2.16 6.31
C GLY A 55 -2.87 -2.12 5.82
N VAL A 56 -3.06 -1.33 4.77
CA VAL A 56 -4.35 -1.08 4.16
C VAL A 56 -4.26 -1.22 2.65
N LEU A 57 -5.38 -1.59 2.03
CA LEU A 57 -5.57 -1.49 0.59
C LEU A 57 -6.31 -0.21 0.26
N VAL A 58 -5.77 0.55 -0.69
CA VAL A 58 -6.31 1.81 -1.16
C VAL A 58 -6.61 1.72 -2.65
N LYS A 59 -7.76 2.24 -3.07
CA LYS A 59 -8.10 2.39 -4.49
C LYS A 59 -8.86 3.70 -4.67
N ASP A 60 -8.47 4.51 -5.64
CA ASP A 60 -9.17 5.75 -6.02
C ASP A 60 -9.48 6.68 -4.83
N GLY A 61 -8.54 6.82 -3.89
CA GLY A 61 -8.72 7.66 -2.69
C GLY A 61 -9.60 7.06 -1.59
N MET A 62 -9.95 5.77 -1.70
CA MET A 62 -10.76 5.05 -0.71
C MET A 62 -9.93 3.97 -0.01
N LEU A 63 -10.06 3.89 1.32
CA LEU A 63 -9.68 2.72 2.11
C LEU A 63 -10.65 1.57 1.79
N CYS A 64 -10.10 0.48 1.28
CA CYS A 64 -10.87 -0.67 0.82
C CYS A 64 -10.77 -1.87 1.77
N ALA A 65 -9.63 -2.08 2.42
CA ALA A 65 -9.44 -3.24 3.30
C ALA A 65 -8.26 -3.09 4.26
N ASP A 66 -8.34 -3.78 5.40
CA ASP A 66 -7.24 -3.99 6.33
C ASP A 66 -6.50 -5.28 5.97
N VAL A 67 -5.18 -5.24 6.10
CA VAL A 67 -4.28 -6.34 5.76
C VAL A 67 -3.29 -6.55 6.89
N ILE A 68 -3.07 -7.81 7.26
CA ILE A 68 -2.04 -8.22 8.23
C ILE A 68 -1.05 -9.17 7.58
N LEU A 69 0.16 -9.26 8.13
CA LEU A 69 1.07 -10.35 7.79
C LEU A 69 0.68 -11.61 8.59
N GLY A 70 0.14 -12.61 7.88
CA GLY A 70 -0.16 -13.94 8.40
C GLY A 70 0.90 -14.98 8.03
N ALA A 71 0.68 -16.23 8.43
CA ALA A 71 1.64 -17.32 8.19
C ALA A 71 1.85 -17.65 6.70
N GLN A 72 0.85 -17.37 5.86
CA GLN A 72 0.86 -17.65 4.42
C GLN A 72 1.17 -16.42 3.56
N GLY A 73 1.37 -15.26 4.17
CA GLY A 73 1.55 -13.98 3.48
C GLY A 73 0.59 -12.90 3.98
N LEU A 74 0.38 -11.87 3.19
CA LEU A 74 -0.53 -10.77 3.52
C LEU A 74 -1.97 -11.24 3.41
N GLN A 75 -2.75 -11.09 4.47
CA GLN A 75 -4.13 -11.56 4.54
C GLN A 75 -5.08 -10.40 4.77
N ILE A 76 -6.16 -10.34 3.97
CA ILE A 76 -7.25 -9.38 4.17
C ILE A 76 -8.04 -9.79 5.42
N THR A 77 -8.16 -8.90 6.39
CA THR A 77 -8.90 -9.16 7.64
C THR A 77 -10.23 -8.44 7.70
N HIS A 78 -10.34 -7.30 7.04
CA HIS A 78 -11.55 -6.49 7.02
C HIS A 78 -11.69 -5.82 5.66
N VAL A 79 -12.93 -5.71 5.17
CA VAL A 79 -13.26 -5.01 3.93
C VAL A 79 -14.18 -3.86 4.28
N MET A 80 -13.86 -2.68 3.77
CA MET A 80 -14.55 -1.43 4.05
C MET A 80 -14.59 -0.55 2.80
N GLN A 81 -15.28 0.57 2.89
CA GLN A 81 -15.27 1.58 1.84
C GLN A 81 -15.37 2.96 2.49
N GLU A 82 -14.21 3.47 2.89
CA GLU A 82 -14.10 4.73 3.61
C GLU A 82 -13.23 5.71 2.82
N ALA A 83 -13.61 6.99 2.82
CA ALA A 83 -12.76 8.01 2.24
C ALA A 83 -11.47 8.10 3.05
N LEU A 84 -10.34 8.17 2.36
CA LEU A 84 -9.06 8.36 3.03
C LEU A 84 -9.06 9.73 3.70
N ASP A 85 -8.95 9.76 5.03
CA ASP A 85 -8.89 11.02 5.77
C ASP A 85 -7.55 11.71 5.53
N LEU A 86 -7.58 12.64 4.58
CA LEU A 86 -6.46 13.47 4.18
C LEU A 86 -6.64 14.91 4.69
N GLU A 87 -7.45 15.16 5.73
CA GLU A 87 -7.67 16.52 6.24
C GLU A 87 -6.39 17.17 6.78
N GLU A 88 -5.70 17.91 5.92
CA GLU A 88 -4.47 18.58 6.30
C GLU A 88 -4.72 19.73 7.27
N SER A 89 -3.88 19.81 8.30
CA SER A 89 -3.81 21.00 9.13
C SER A 89 -2.69 21.93 8.64
N LYS A 90 -2.70 23.19 9.10
CA LYS A 90 -1.59 24.13 8.83
C LYS A 90 -0.23 23.60 9.30
N LYS A 91 -0.18 22.67 10.27
CA LYS A 91 1.05 22.19 10.91
C LYS A 91 1.45 20.77 10.49
N HIS A 92 0.47 19.92 10.17
CA HIS A 92 0.67 18.51 9.89
C HIS A 92 0.01 18.12 8.58
N VAL A 93 0.62 17.16 7.91
CA VAL A 93 0.12 16.55 6.67
C VAL A 93 0.11 15.04 6.85
N ALA A 94 -0.86 14.39 6.23
CA ALA A 94 -0.94 12.95 6.16
C ALA A 94 0.15 12.40 5.23
N VAL A 95 0.90 11.42 5.70
CA VAL A 95 1.93 10.73 4.94
C VAL A 95 1.49 9.29 4.74
N MET A 96 1.51 8.86 3.49
CA MET A 96 1.22 7.49 3.08
C MET A 96 2.52 6.78 2.67
N PHE A 97 2.66 5.54 3.12
CA PHE A 97 3.83 4.71 2.89
C PHE A 97 3.43 3.54 2.01
N VAL A 98 3.67 3.65 0.70
CA VAL A 98 3.24 2.66 -0.28
C VAL A 98 4.29 1.57 -0.41
N CYS A 99 3.91 0.33 -0.12
CA CYS A 99 4.79 -0.82 -0.23
C CYS A 99 4.69 -1.48 -1.61
N ALA A 100 3.47 -1.64 -2.15
CA ALA A 100 3.28 -2.32 -3.43
C ALA A 100 1.95 -1.96 -4.10
N ASN A 101 1.85 -2.22 -5.40
CA ASN A 101 0.56 -2.31 -6.09
C ASN A 101 0.19 -3.77 -6.25
N VAL A 102 -1.05 -4.11 -5.90
CA VAL A 102 -1.55 -5.49 -5.91
C VAL A 102 -2.76 -5.59 -6.82
N LYS A 103 -2.84 -6.67 -7.58
CA LYS A 103 -3.96 -6.95 -8.49
C LYS A 103 -4.84 -8.03 -7.87
N LEU A 104 -6.10 -7.70 -7.63
CA LEU A 104 -7.05 -8.61 -7.01
C LEU A 104 -8.26 -8.77 -7.91
N TYR A 105 -8.71 -10.02 -8.09
CA TYR A 105 -9.92 -10.32 -8.84
C TYR A 105 -11.17 -9.85 -8.10
N ARG A 106 -11.16 -10.07 -6.78
CA ARG A 106 -12.18 -9.63 -5.85
C ARG A 106 -11.50 -9.29 -4.54
N LEU A 107 -12.15 -8.47 -3.73
CA LEU A 107 -11.74 -8.10 -2.40
C LEU A 107 -12.56 -8.91 -1.38
N GLU A 108 -11.93 -9.88 -0.72
CA GLU A 108 -12.62 -10.77 0.23
C GLU A 108 -11.81 -10.97 1.52
N VAL A 109 -12.50 -11.02 2.66
CA VAL A 109 -11.88 -11.35 3.95
C VAL A 109 -11.33 -12.78 3.91
N GLY A 110 -10.11 -12.96 4.40
CA GLY A 110 -9.38 -14.23 4.40
C GLY A 110 -8.52 -14.47 3.16
N GLN A 111 -8.69 -13.66 2.12
CA GLN A 111 -7.88 -13.76 0.91
C GLN A 111 -6.41 -13.42 1.20
N ILE A 112 -5.51 -14.25 0.66
CA ILE A 112 -4.07 -14.03 0.70
C ILE A 112 -3.66 -13.22 -0.53
N ILE A 113 -2.87 -12.18 -0.29
CA ILE A 113 -2.31 -11.29 -1.31
C ILE A 113 -0.85 -11.68 -1.50
N GLU A 114 -0.51 -12.03 -2.73
CA GLU A 114 0.89 -12.24 -3.11
C GLU A 114 1.56 -10.89 -3.37
N VAL A 115 2.62 -10.61 -2.61
CA VAL A 115 3.49 -9.44 -2.83
C VAL A 115 4.93 -9.91 -2.87
N THR A 116 5.64 -9.53 -3.92
CA THR A 116 7.01 -10.01 -4.20
C THR A 116 8.10 -9.24 -3.46
N ASP A 117 7.86 -7.97 -3.12
CA ASP A 117 8.81 -7.13 -2.39
C ASP A 117 8.05 -6.15 -1.49
N LEU A 118 8.35 -6.19 -0.19
CA LEU A 118 7.81 -5.27 0.82
C LEU A 118 8.91 -4.41 1.43
N GLU A 119 10.18 -4.65 1.09
CA GLU A 119 11.30 -3.97 1.75
C GLU A 119 11.39 -2.51 1.34
N GLN A 120 11.04 -2.19 0.09
CA GLN A 120 11.03 -0.82 -0.42
C GLN A 120 9.67 -0.16 -0.21
N VAL A 121 9.73 1.10 0.18
CA VAL A 121 8.55 1.91 0.47
C VAL A 121 8.67 3.25 -0.22
N ASP A 122 7.61 3.64 -0.92
CA ASP A 122 7.46 4.98 -1.46
C ASP A 122 6.76 5.86 -0.42
N VAL A 123 7.36 7.02 -0.12
CA VAL A 123 6.81 7.99 0.83
C VAL A 123 6.07 9.06 0.06
N ILE A 124 4.77 9.16 0.29
CA ILE A 124 3.85 10.07 -0.41
C ILE A 124 3.27 11.06 0.59
N ALA A 125 3.34 12.35 0.26
CA ALA A 125 2.70 13.44 0.99
C ALA A 125 2.13 14.45 -0.02
N GLU A 126 0.97 15.04 0.28
CA GLU A 126 0.30 16.01 -0.62
C GLU A 126 0.16 15.45 -2.06
N GLU A 127 -0.23 14.17 -2.17
CA GLU A 127 -0.37 13.41 -3.45
C GLU A 127 0.92 13.26 -4.28
N LYS A 128 2.08 13.61 -3.71
CA LYS A 128 3.37 13.54 -4.39
C LYS A 128 4.31 12.60 -3.69
N LYS A 129 5.07 11.85 -4.48
CA LYS A 129 6.16 11.02 -4.00
C LYS A 129 7.34 11.91 -3.62
N ILE A 130 7.61 12.03 -2.32
CA ILE A 130 8.64 12.92 -1.78
C ILE A 130 9.96 12.20 -1.45
N ALA A 131 9.90 10.88 -1.23
CA ALA A 131 11.07 10.08 -0.89
C ALA A 131 10.87 8.59 -1.22
N LYS A 132 11.97 7.84 -1.18
CA LYS A 132 11.99 6.38 -1.09
C LYS A 132 12.65 5.96 0.22
N GLY A 133 12.14 4.90 0.82
CA GLY A 133 12.67 4.33 2.04
C GLY A 133 12.64 2.82 2.05
N SER A 134 13.08 2.27 3.18
CA SER A 134 13.00 0.85 3.48
C SER A 134 12.36 0.62 4.83
N LEU A 135 11.62 -0.47 4.95
CA LEU A 135 11.13 -0.93 6.24
C LEU A 135 12.29 -1.34 7.13
N VAL A 136 12.31 -0.84 8.36
CA VAL A 136 13.27 -1.20 9.40
C VAL A 136 12.54 -1.44 10.71
N CYS A 137 13.13 -2.24 11.59
CA CYS A 137 12.65 -2.39 12.95
C CYS A 137 13.53 -1.56 13.89
N VAL A 138 12.92 -0.66 14.65
CA VAL A 138 13.59 0.18 15.66
C VAL A 138 12.85 0.01 16.97
N ASN A 139 13.52 -0.48 18.02
CA ASN A 139 12.93 -0.71 19.34
C ASN A 139 11.65 -1.57 19.33
N ASN A 140 11.63 -2.64 18.51
CA ASN A 140 10.46 -3.50 18.29
C ASN A 140 9.26 -2.80 17.62
N GLU A 141 9.45 -1.62 17.03
CA GLU A 141 8.45 -0.94 16.22
C GLU A 141 8.87 -0.92 14.75
N ILE A 142 7.87 -0.98 13.87
CA ILE A 142 8.08 -0.81 12.43
C ILE A 142 8.25 0.66 12.13
N ALA A 143 9.33 0.97 11.42
CA ALA A 143 9.68 2.31 11.00
C ALA A 143 10.11 2.30 9.52
N VAL A 144 10.11 3.47 8.91
CA VAL A 144 10.59 3.67 7.54
C VAL A 144 11.87 4.50 7.59
N LYS A 145 12.98 3.90 7.19
CA LYS A 145 14.24 4.60 7.00
C LYS A 145 14.25 5.22 5.60
N ILE A 146 14.65 6.48 5.49
CA ILE A 146 14.73 7.19 4.21
C ILE A 146 16.03 6.85 3.50
N ASN A 147 15.93 6.31 2.29
CA ASN A 147 17.08 5.91 1.48
C ASN A 147 17.41 6.98 0.44
N LYS A 148 16.38 7.70 -0.04
CA LYS A 148 16.53 8.75 -1.04
C LYS A 148 15.43 9.77 -0.90
N VAL A 149 15.81 11.04 -0.83
CA VAL A 149 14.87 12.17 -0.88
C VAL A 149 14.72 12.60 -2.34
N LEU A 150 13.48 12.76 -2.80
CA LEU A 150 13.14 13.04 -4.19
C LEU A 150 12.69 14.49 -4.40
N ARG A 151 11.99 15.05 -3.41
CA ARG A 151 11.35 16.39 -3.38
C ARG A 151 10.73 16.81 -4.72
#